data_AF-A0A8I6AHW8-F1
#
_entry.id   AF-A0A8I6AHW8-F1
#
_cell.length_a   1.000
_cell.length_b   1.000
_cell.length_c   1.000
_cell.angle_alpha   90.00
_cell.angle_beta   90.00
_cell.angle_gamma   90.00
#
_symmetry.space_group_name_H-M   'P 1'
#
loop_
_entity.id
_entity.type
_entity.pdbx_description
1 polymer ?
#
loop_
_entity_poly.entity_id
_entity_poly.type
_entity_poly.pdbx_seq_one_letter_code
_entity_poly.pdbx_strand_id
1 'polypeptide(L)'
;MMSVCDQNEEPRLIQANQSRNHYGMVILGPMFSGKSTELMRRVRRFQIAQYKCLVIKYAKDTRYSNSFSTHDRNTMDALPACMLKDVAQEALGVAVIGIDEGQFFPDIVDFCETMANTGKTVIVAALDGTFQRKAFGSILNLVPLAESVVKLTAVCMECFREASYTKRLGLEKEVEVIGGADKYHSVCRLCYFKKSSAQTADNKENYSVLGQPIEIPAVRKLFAPQQILQCNSAN
;
A
#
# COMPACT_ATOMS: atom_id res chain seq x y z
N MET A 1 16.22 -17.93 61.37
CA MET A 1 15.91 -18.79 60.21
C MET A 1 14.47 -18.47 59.79
N MET A 2 14.31 -17.56 58.83
CA MET A 2 13.06 -17.19 58.11
C MET A 2 13.45 -16.01 57.20
N SER A 3 13.94 -16.33 56.01
CA SER A 3 13.20 -16.38 54.74
C SER A 3 13.24 -15.01 54.06
N VAL A 4 14.18 -14.91 53.12
CA VAL A 4 14.44 -13.78 52.22
C VAL A 4 13.17 -13.49 51.42
N CYS A 5 12.75 -12.23 51.38
CA CYS A 5 11.77 -11.75 50.41
C CYS A 5 12.41 -11.81 49.02
N ASP A 6 12.04 -12.80 48.23
CA ASP A 6 12.46 -12.91 46.83
C ASP A 6 11.73 -11.85 46.01
N GLN A 7 12.46 -10.79 45.67
CA GLN A 7 12.06 -9.80 44.68
C GLN A 7 12.41 -10.33 43.30
N ASN A 8 11.53 -11.13 42.67
CA ASN A 8 11.63 -11.50 41.26
C ASN A 8 10.28 -11.99 40.73
N GLU A 9 9.31 -11.08 40.55
CA GLU A 9 8.23 -11.33 39.58
C GLU A 9 8.58 -10.60 38.28
N GLU A 10 9.26 -11.30 37.38
CA GLU A 10 9.30 -10.91 35.97
C GLU A 10 7.86 -10.80 35.43
N PRO A 11 7.54 -9.79 34.59
CA PRO A 11 6.23 -9.71 33.98
C PRO A 11 6.01 -10.98 33.14
N ARG A 12 5.06 -11.82 33.58
CA ARG A 12 4.63 -13.03 32.87
C ARG A 12 4.32 -12.66 31.42
N LEU A 13 5.27 -12.94 30.54
CA LEU A 13 5.02 -13.05 29.10
C LEU A 13 3.83 -13.98 28.97
N ILE A 14 2.71 -13.45 28.47
CA ILE A 14 1.51 -14.22 28.20
C ILE A 14 1.95 -15.36 27.28
N GLN A 15 2.14 -16.55 27.86
CA GLN A 15 2.22 -17.80 27.11
C GLN A 15 0.81 -18.07 26.61
N ALA A 16 0.39 -17.30 25.61
CA ALA A 16 -0.87 -17.49 24.93
C ALA A 16 -0.81 -18.89 24.29
N ASN A 17 -1.73 -19.74 24.75
CA ASN A 17 -2.00 -21.09 24.28
C ASN A 17 -1.68 -21.31 22.80
N GLN A 18 -1.06 -22.46 22.54
CA GLN A 18 -0.67 -23.01 21.24
C GLN A 18 -1.86 -23.38 20.33
N SER A 19 -2.83 -22.47 20.19
CA SER A 19 -3.75 -22.43 19.06
C SER A 19 -3.47 -21.15 18.28
N ARG A 20 -2.23 -21.00 17.81
CA ARG A 20 -1.88 -19.87 16.95
C ARG A 20 -2.54 -20.11 15.60
N ASN A 21 -3.61 -19.37 15.32
CA ASN A 21 -4.14 -19.30 13.98
C ASN A 21 -3.05 -18.68 13.10
N HIS A 22 -2.46 -19.50 12.23
CA HIS A 22 -1.69 -19.05 11.09
C HIS A 22 -2.55 -18.05 10.32
N TYR A 23 -1.95 -16.92 9.94
CA TYR A 23 -2.70 -15.87 9.24
C TYR A 23 -1.78 -15.10 8.31
N GLY A 24 -1.83 -15.48 7.04
CA GLY A 24 -1.35 -14.75 5.89
C GLY A 24 -2.46 -13.86 5.31
N MET A 25 -2.11 -12.60 5.06
CA MET A 25 -3.03 -11.64 4.46
C MET A 25 -2.34 -10.80 3.39
N VAL A 26 -3.01 -10.65 2.26
CA VAL A 26 -2.51 -9.85 1.13
C VAL A 26 -3.43 -8.65 0.87
N ILE A 27 -2.83 -7.46 0.88
CA ILE A 27 -3.43 -6.18 0.52
C ILE A 27 -2.91 -5.80 -0.86
N LEU A 28 -3.75 -6.00 -1.86
CA LEU A 28 -3.49 -5.66 -3.25
C LEU A 28 -4.13 -4.32 -3.61
N GLY A 29 -3.74 -3.77 -4.75
CA GLY A 29 -4.36 -2.57 -5.33
C GLY A 29 -3.36 -1.71 -6.11
N PRO A 30 -3.86 -0.73 -6.89
CA PRO A 30 -2.99 0.16 -7.65
C PRO A 30 -2.18 1.08 -6.73
N MET A 31 -1.31 1.91 -7.30
CA MET A 31 -0.73 3.03 -6.57
C MET A 31 -1.84 3.96 -6.05
N PHE A 32 -1.57 4.66 -4.95
CA PHE A 32 -2.49 5.63 -4.32
C PHE A 32 -3.78 5.06 -3.74
N SER A 33 -3.89 3.73 -3.60
CA SER A 33 -5.04 3.05 -2.96
C SER A 33 -4.93 2.90 -1.44
N GLY A 34 -3.86 3.42 -0.82
CA GLY A 34 -3.68 3.38 0.65
C GLY A 34 -3.18 2.04 1.20
N LYS A 35 -2.56 1.17 0.39
CA LYS A 35 -2.07 -0.17 0.83
C LYS A 35 -1.17 -0.11 2.07
N SER A 36 -0.13 0.73 2.05
CA SER A 36 0.79 0.89 3.18
C SER A 36 0.06 1.43 4.42
N THR A 37 -0.95 2.29 4.24
CA THR A 37 -1.79 2.78 5.35
C THR A 37 -2.61 1.65 5.96
N GLU A 38 -3.23 0.80 5.14
CA GLU A 38 -4.00 -0.34 5.63
C GLU A 38 -3.10 -1.40 6.29
N LEU A 39 -1.90 -1.64 5.74
CA LEU A 39 -0.87 -2.48 6.36
C LEU A 39 -0.55 -1.98 7.77
N MET A 40 -0.14 -0.72 7.89
CA MET A 40 0.24 -0.13 9.17
C MET A 40 -0.93 -0.10 10.16
N ARG A 41 -2.15 0.18 9.69
CA ARG A 41 -3.35 0.12 10.53
C ARG A 41 -3.54 -1.27 11.13
N ARG A 42 -3.32 -2.34 10.35
CA ARG A 42 -3.45 -3.73 10.84
C ARG A 42 -2.32 -4.11 11.78
N VAL A 43 -1.07 -3.81 11.45
CA VAL A 43 0.08 -4.07 12.33
C VAL A 43 -0.09 -3.34 13.68
N ARG A 44 -0.53 -2.07 13.66
CA ARG A 44 -0.76 -1.28 14.88
C ARG A 44 -1.81 -1.90 15.81
N ARG A 45 -2.81 -2.61 15.30
CA ARG A 45 -3.80 -3.33 16.15
C ARG A 45 -3.12 -4.40 17.00
N PHE A 46 -2.17 -5.15 16.43
CA PHE A 46 -1.39 -6.15 17.17
C PHE A 46 -0.41 -5.49 18.14
N GLN A 47 0.22 -4.39 17.72
CA GLN A 47 1.12 -3.63 18.60
C GLN A 47 0.40 -3.08 19.84
N ILE A 48 -0.82 -2.53 19.69
CA ILE A 48 -1.65 -2.07 20.82
C ILE A 48 -1.92 -3.23 21.79
N ALA A 49 -2.16 -4.43 21.26
CA ALA A 49 -2.31 -5.68 22.01
C ALA A 49 -0.96 -6.28 22.50
N GLN A 50 0.12 -5.50 22.49
CA GLN A 50 1.45 -5.86 23.00
C GLN A 50 2.18 -6.99 22.25
N TYR A 51 1.77 -7.31 21.02
CA TYR A 51 2.55 -8.22 20.17
C TYR A 51 3.81 -7.53 19.66
N LYS A 52 4.94 -8.25 19.68
CA LYS A 52 6.16 -7.83 18.97
C LYS A 52 5.89 -7.86 17.46
N CYS A 53 6.09 -6.72 16.81
CA CYS A 53 5.83 -6.52 15.39
C CYS A 53 7.11 -6.08 14.67
N LEU A 54 7.30 -6.54 13.44
CA LEU A 54 8.34 -6.05 12.53
C LEU A 54 7.65 -5.55 11.25
N VAL A 55 8.07 -4.40 10.75
CA VAL A 55 7.68 -3.94 9.41
C VAL A 55 8.92 -3.94 8.52
N ILE A 56 8.82 -4.55 7.35
CA ILE A 56 9.87 -4.63 6.35
C ILE A 56 9.46 -3.76 5.16
N LYS A 57 10.39 -2.97 4.64
CA LYS A 57 10.16 -2.14 3.45
C LYS A 57 11.22 -2.40 2.38
N TYR A 58 10.87 -2.16 1.12
CA TYR A 58 11.83 -2.29 0.03
C TYR A 58 12.90 -1.19 0.08
N ALA A 59 14.17 -1.57 0.18
CA ALA A 59 15.27 -0.63 0.44
C ALA A 59 15.50 0.39 -0.68
N LYS A 60 15.25 0.02 -1.94
CA LYS A 60 15.41 0.96 -3.06
C LYS A 60 14.25 1.95 -3.20
N ASP A 61 13.16 1.76 -2.47
CA ASP A 61 12.09 2.74 -2.40
C ASP A 61 12.42 3.83 -1.38
N THR A 62 13.04 4.90 -1.88
CA THR A 62 13.47 6.06 -1.10
C THR A 62 12.49 7.22 -1.16
N ARG A 63 11.27 7.01 -1.72
CA ARG A 63 10.25 8.06 -1.85
C ARG A 63 9.75 8.56 -0.49
N TYR A 64 9.83 7.73 0.53
CA TYR A 64 9.45 8.03 1.90
C TYR A 64 10.59 7.68 2.86
N SER A 65 10.66 8.36 4.00
CA SER A 65 11.69 8.12 5.03
C SER A 65 11.66 6.66 5.53
N ASN A 66 12.68 6.24 6.28
CA ASN A 66 12.71 4.90 6.92
C ASN A 66 11.63 4.70 8.00
N SER A 67 10.90 5.75 8.37
CA SER A 67 9.83 5.70 9.35
C SER A 67 8.45 5.83 8.70
N PHE A 68 7.49 5.01 9.14
CA PHE A 68 6.08 5.26 8.89
C PHE A 68 5.60 6.32 9.88
N SER A 69 5.66 7.58 9.44
CA SER A 69 5.21 8.72 10.25
C SER A 69 3.68 8.75 10.29
N THR A 70 3.11 8.43 11.46
CA THR A 70 1.76 8.89 11.81
C THR A 70 1.88 10.06 12.76
N HIS A 71 0.92 10.98 12.73
CA HIS A 71 0.86 12.21 13.53
C HIS A 71 0.99 11.96 15.05
N ASP A 72 0.86 10.71 15.50
CA ASP A 72 0.84 10.30 16.91
C ASP A 72 2.17 9.71 17.42
N ARG A 73 3.34 10.32 17.16
CA ARG A 73 4.67 10.08 17.82
C ARG A 73 5.17 8.62 18.06
N ASN A 74 4.45 7.59 17.64
CA ASN A 74 4.79 6.19 17.70
C ASN A 74 5.11 5.75 16.28
N THR A 75 6.32 6.09 15.83
CA THR A 75 6.87 5.50 14.62
C THR A 75 7.22 4.04 14.92
N MET A 76 6.61 3.11 14.17
CA MET A 76 7.20 1.77 14.05
C MET A 76 8.34 1.89 13.05
N ASP A 77 9.55 1.58 13.50
CA ASP A 77 10.71 1.56 12.62
C ASP A 77 10.56 0.42 11.60
N ALA A 78 10.71 0.78 10.33
CA ALA A 78 10.66 -0.17 9.23
C ALA A 78 12.08 -0.59 8.87
N LEU A 79 12.31 -1.90 8.81
CA LEU A 79 13.60 -2.45 8.45
C LEU A 79 13.72 -2.52 6.91
N PRO A 80 14.64 -1.77 6.29
CA PRO A 80 14.81 -1.77 4.85
C PRO A 80 15.52 -3.04 4.37
N ALA A 81 15.00 -3.68 3.33
CA ALA A 81 15.59 -4.88 2.74
C ALA A 81 15.41 -4.93 1.22
N CYS A 82 16.29 -5.64 0.52
CA CYS A 82 16.11 -6.03 -0.88
C CYS A 82 15.67 -7.49 -1.02
N MET A 83 16.05 -8.34 -0.06
CA MET A 83 15.66 -9.74 0.05
C MET A 83 15.13 -9.97 1.46
N LEU A 84 14.05 -10.74 1.60
CA LEU A 84 13.46 -11.01 2.92
C LEU A 84 14.29 -12.00 3.74
N LYS A 85 15.05 -12.87 3.08
CA LYS A 85 16.01 -13.77 3.76
C LYS A 85 17.05 -13.02 4.58
N ASP A 86 17.42 -11.81 4.17
CA ASP A 86 18.45 -11.00 4.84
C ASP A 86 17.97 -10.50 6.21
N VAL A 87 16.65 -10.55 6.46
CA VAL A 87 16.00 -10.03 7.67
C VAL A 87 15.18 -11.12 8.39
N ALA A 88 15.44 -12.38 8.02
CA ALA A 88 14.71 -13.53 8.52
C ALA A 88 14.95 -13.75 10.02
N GLN A 89 16.14 -13.44 10.53
CA GLN A 89 16.47 -13.61 11.95
C GLN A 89 15.65 -12.64 12.82
N GLU A 90 15.53 -11.39 12.40
CA GLU A 90 14.69 -10.37 13.03
C GLU A 90 13.21 -10.78 12.97
N ALA A 91 12.78 -11.28 11.81
CA ALA A 91 11.42 -11.77 11.60
C ALA A 91 11.07 -12.98 12.49
N LEU A 92 12.04 -13.86 12.76
CA LEU A 92 11.86 -15.00 13.67
C LEU A 92 11.59 -14.55 15.12
N GLY A 93 12.15 -13.41 15.54
CA GLY A 93 12.00 -12.84 16.88
C GLY A 93 10.66 -12.15 17.16
N VAL A 94 9.78 -12.01 16.16
CA VAL A 94 8.48 -11.32 16.29
C VAL A 94 7.30 -12.25 16.01
N ALA A 95 6.11 -11.80 16.42
CA ALA A 95 4.85 -12.51 16.20
C ALA A 95 4.12 -12.04 14.94
N VAL A 96 4.28 -10.77 14.56
CA VAL A 96 3.60 -10.15 13.43
C VAL A 96 4.62 -9.50 12.50
N ILE A 97 4.54 -9.82 11.21
CA ILE A 97 5.41 -9.29 10.17
C ILE A 97 4.55 -8.54 9.16
N GLY A 98 4.80 -7.25 9.00
CA GLY A 98 4.27 -6.44 7.91
C GLY A 98 5.30 -6.31 6.80
N ILE A 99 4.92 -6.51 5.55
CA ILE A 99 5.80 -6.35 4.39
C ILE A 99 5.17 -5.32 3.46
N ASP A 100 5.82 -4.18 3.27
CA ASP A 100 5.39 -3.14 2.33
C ASP A 100 6.14 -3.26 0.99
N GLU A 101 5.47 -2.86 -0.08
CA GLU A 101 5.95 -2.99 -1.46
C GLU A 101 6.40 -4.43 -1.81
N GLY A 102 5.62 -5.41 -1.36
CA GLY A 102 5.88 -6.85 -1.45
C GLY A 102 6.24 -7.36 -2.85
N GLN A 103 5.77 -6.68 -3.90
CA GLN A 103 6.02 -7.06 -5.29
C GLN A 103 7.50 -6.97 -5.72
N PHE A 104 8.35 -6.24 -4.97
CA PHE A 104 9.77 -6.11 -5.28
C PHE A 104 10.64 -7.21 -4.66
N PHE A 105 10.10 -8.03 -3.77
CA PHE A 105 10.84 -9.11 -3.12
C PHE A 105 10.70 -10.41 -3.93
N PRO A 106 11.77 -10.92 -4.55
CA PRO A 106 11.69 -12.15 -5.33
C PRO A 106 11.43 -13.39 -4.46
N ASP A 107 11.83 -13.36 -3.19
CA ASP A 107 11.68 -14.41 -2.20
C ASP A 107 10.39 -14.28 -1.35
N ILE A 108 9.43 -13.45 -1.77
CA ILE A 108 8.19 -13.16 -1.02
C ILE A 108 7.36 -14.40 -0.70
N VAL A 109 7.23 -15.34 -1.65
CA VAL A 109 6.38 -16.53 -1.50
C VAL A 109 6.94 -17.45 -0.42
N ASP A 110 8.18 -17.91 -0.62
CA ASP A 110 8.87 -18.83 0.29
C ASP A 110 8.98 -18.24 1.70
N PHE A 111 9.28 -16.94 1.80
CA PHE A 111 9.36 -16.25 3.09
C PHE A 111 8.00 -16.21 3.80
N CYS A 112 6.92 -15.82 3.11
CA CYS A 112 5.60 -15.71 3.72
C CYS A 112 5.09 -17.07 4.18
N GLU A 113 5.22 -18.10 3.33
CA GLU A 113 4.80 -19.46 3.67
C GLU A 113 5.58 -20.02 4.85
N THR A 114 6.92 -19.87 4.85
CA THR A 114 7.77 -20.30 5.96
C THR A 114 7.37 -19.60 7.26
N MET A 115 7.24 -18.27 7.23
CA MET A 115 6.92 -17.50 8.44
C MET A 115 5.52 -17.81 8.95
N ALA A 116 4.52 -17.91 8.07
CA ALA A 116 3.17 -18.31 8.45
C ALA A 116 3.15 -19.70 9.09
N ASN A 117 3.81 -20.69 8.48
CA ASN A 117 3.91 -22.06 9.02
C ASN A 117 4.67 -22.15 10.36
N THR A 118 5.50 -21.15 10.70
CA THR A 118 6.11 -21.03 12.04
C THR A 118 5.20 -20.36 13.09
N GLY A 119 3.92 -20.16 12.78
CA GLY A 119 2.94 -19.59 13.71
C GLY A 119 2.95 -18.06 13.77
N LYS A 120 3.42 -17.38 12.71
CA LYS A 120 3.43 -15.91 12.63
C LYS A 120 2.24 -15.38 11.85
N THR A 121 1.84 -14.16 12.16
CA THR A 121 0.92 -13.39 11.33
C THR A 121 1.71 -12.60 10.30
N VAL A 122 1.48 -12.85 9.01
CA VAL A 122 2.18 -12.18 7.90
C VAL A 122 1.19 -11.33 7.11
N ILE A 123 1.44 -10.03 7.02
CA ILE A 123 0.58 -9.08 6.31
C ILE A 123 1.40 -8.42 5.20
N VAL A 124 1.00 -8.63 3.95
CA VAL A 124 1.72 -8.13 2.78
C VAL A 124 0.89 -7.04 2.11
N ALA A 125 1.50 -5.88 1.85
CA ALA A 125 0.96 -4.84 0.97
C ALA A 125 1.76 -4.81 -0.32
N ALA A 126 1.07 -4.87 -1.46
CA ALA A 126 1.74 -4.93 -2.75
C ALA A 126 0.86 -4.48 -3.92
N LEU A 127 1.50 -4.08 -5.01
CA LEU A 127 0.84 -3.90 -6.30
C LEU A 127 0.47 -5.28 -6.87
N ASP A 128 -0.77 -5.46 -7.33
CA ASP A 128 -1.18 -6.68 -8.03
C ASP A 128 -0.68 -6.74 -9.48
N GLY A 129 -0.47 -5.57 -10.09
CA GLY A 129 0.00 -5.47 -11.46
C GLY A 129 0.94 -4.31 -11.74
N THR A 130 1.76 -4.49 -12.76
CA THR A 130 2.67 -3.48 -13.31
C THR A 130 1.89 -2.39 -14.05
N PHE A 131 2.59 -1.35 -14.52
CA PHE A 131 2.01 -0.33 -15.38
C PHE A 131 1.40 -0.87 -16.69
N GLN A 132 1.76 -2.09 -17.09
CA GLN A 132 1.23 -2.81 -18.25
C GLN A 132 0.02 -3.68 -17.92
N ARG A 133 -0.45 -3.69 -16.66
CA ARG A 133 -1.51 -4.56 -16.13
C ARG A 133 -1.18 -6.06 -16.22
N LYS A 134 0.11 -6.40 -16.20
CA LYS A 134 0.60 -7.77 -16.01
C LYS A 134 0.87 -8.01 -14.53
N ALA A 135 0.85 -9.26 -14.09
CA ALA A 135 1.23 -9.63 -12.72
C ALA A 135 2.58 -9.01 -12.34
N PHE A 136 2.68 -8.44 -11.13
CA PHE A 136 3.94 -7.84 -10.65
C PHE A 136 4.75 -8.86 -9.85
N GLY A 137 5.87 -9.30 -10.41
CA GLY A 137 6.74 -10.28 -9.76
C GLY A 137 5.97 -11.58 -9.45
N SER A 138 6.21 -12.13 -8.27
CA SER A 138 5.58 -13.36 -7.77
C SER A 138 4.39 -13.10 -6.82
N ILE A 139 3.93 -11.84 -6.69
CA ILE A 139 2.96 -11.48 -5.64
C ILE A 139 1.64 -12.24 -5.72
N LEU A 140 1.16 -12.54 -6.93
CA LEU A 140 -0.12 -13.24 -7.13
C LEU A 140 -0.04 -14.71 -6.71
N ASN A 141 1.15 -15.27 -6.58
CA ASN A 141 1.34 -16.64 -6.07
C ASN A 141 1.01 -16.74 -4.57
N LEU A 142 0.92 -15.62 -3.84
CA LEU A 142 0.42 -15.60 -2.46
C LEU A 142 -1.09 -15.77 -2.36
N VAL A 143 -1.86 -15.48 -3.41
CA VAL A 143 -3.33 -15.55 -3.39
C VAL A 143 -3.87 -16.92 -2.95
N PRO A 144 -3.40 -18.07 -3.51
CA PRO A 144 -3.86 -19.38 -3.06
C PRO A 144 -3.35 -19.77 -1.67
N LEU A 145 -2.30 -19.11 -1.16
CA LEU A 145 -1.68 -19.41 0.13
C LEU A 145 -2.26 -18.57 1.28
N ALA A 146 -2.87 -17.43 0.97
CA ALA A 146 -3.34 -16.47 1.96
C ALA A 146 -4.76 -16.77 2.44
N GLU A 147 -4.95 -16.68 3.75
CA GLU A 147 -6.24 -16.80 4.42
C GLU A 147 -7.14 -15.58 4.15
N SER A 148 -6.56 -14.43 3.77
CA SER A 148 -7.33 -13.27 3.36
C SER A 148 -6.66 -12.45 2.25
N VAL A 149 -7.43 -12.10 1.23
CA VAL A 149 -6.99 -11.25 0.12
C VAL A 149 -7.98 -10.10 -0.05
N VAL A 150 -7.46 -8.87 -0.01
CA VAL A 150 -8.24 -7.66 -0.27
C VAL A 150 -7.58 -6.88 -1.39
N LYS A 151 -8.34 -6.50 -2.41
CA LYS A 151 -7.87 -5.56 -3.43
C LYS A 151 -8.50 -4.20 -3.20
N LEU A 152 -7.69 -3.27 -2.71
CA LEU A 152 -8.07 -1.87 -2.55
C LEU A 152 -8.18 -1.20 -3.92
N THR A 153 -9.00 -0.15 -3.96
CA THR A 153 -9.13 0.73 -5.11
C THR A 153 -8.70 2.15 -4.75
N ALA A 154 -8.33 2.91 -5.77
CA ALA A 154 -7.96 4.32 -5.65
C ALA A 154 -9.01 5.20 -6.31
N VAL A 155 -8.80 6.52 -6.29
CA VAL A 155 -9.54 7.46 -7.13
C VAL A 155 -8.79 7.65 -8.44
N CYS A 156 -9.50 7.66 -9.57
CA CYS A 156 -8.93 7.90 -10.87
C CYS A 156 -8.52 9.37 -10.99
N MET A 157 -7.25 9.61 -11.26
CA MET A 157 -6.69 10.96 -11.40
C MET A 157 -7.11 11.67 -12.70
N GLU A 158 -7.77 10.97 -13.63
CA GLU A 158 -8.27 11.55 -14.90
C GLU A 158 -9.78 11.82 -14.88
N CYS A 159 -10.60 10.99 -14.22
CA CYS A 159 -12.07 11.10 -14.26
C CYS A 159 -12.77 10.96 -12.90
N PHE A 160 -12.00 10.85 -11.81
CA PHE A 160 -12.48 10.80 -10.42
C PHE A 160 -13.38 9.61 -10.05
N ARG A 161 -13.56 8.64 -10.94
CA ARG A 161 -14.19 7.34 -10.64
C ARG A 161 -13.22 6.40 -9.92
N GLU A 162 -13.71 5.25 -9.49
CA GLU A 162 -12.87 4.20 -8.93
C GLU A 162 -11.77 3.72 -9.90
N ALA A 163 -10.55 3.61 -9.39
CA ALA A 163 -9.37 3.23 -10.12
C ALA A 163 -8.81 1.90 -9.62
N SER A 164 -8.50 1.01 -10.56
CA SER A 164 -7.97 -0.32 -10.28
C SER A 164 -6.59 -0.56 -10.92
N TYR A 165 -6.04 0.43 -11.62
CA TYR A 165 -4.78 0.31 -12.36
C TYR A 165 -3.85 1.48 -12.09
N THR A 166 -2.56 1.22 -12.24
CA THR A 166 -1.51 2.23 -12.27
C THR A 166 -1.12 2.47 -13.72
N LYS A 167 -1.16 3.70 -14.20
CA LYS A 167 -0.71 4.12 -15.53
C LYS A 167 0.60 4.89 -15.38
N ARG A 168 1.64 4.48 -16.11
CA ARG A 168 2.89 5.25 -16.23
C ARG A 168 2.69 6.40 -17.21
N LEU A 169 3.24 7.57 -16.88
CA LEU A 169 3.15 8.78 -17.69
C LEU A 169 4.32 8.90 -18.69
N GLY A 170 5.50 8.43 -18.30
CA GLY A 170 6.71 8.42 -19.14
C GLY A 170 6.77 7.26 -20.14
N LEU A 171 7.84 7.26 -20.94
CA LEU A 171 8.07 6.29 -22.02
C LEU A 171 8.97 5.12 -21.61
N GLU A 172 9.45 5.10 -20.36
CA GLU A 172 10.32 4.06 -19.84
C GLU A 172 9.63 2.70 -19.93
N LYS A 173 10.36 1.68 -20.39
CA LYS A 173 9.83 0.32 -20.57
C LYS A 173 10.12 -0.60 -19.39
N GLU A 174 11.11 -0.26 -18.57
CA GLU A 174 11.52 -1.04 -17.40
C GLU A 174 10.37 -1.22 -16.39
N VAL A 175 10.21 -2.41 -15.83
CA VAL A 175 9.14 -2.65 -14.85
C VAL A 175 9.38 -1.89 -13.56
N GLU A 176 10.60 -1.95 -13.02
CA GLU A 176 11.02 -1.24 -11.81
C GLU A 176 11.48 0.18 -12.15
N VAL A 177 10.59 1.15 -11.97
CA VAL A 177 10.94 2.58 -12.00
C VAL A 177 10.32 3.24 -10.79
N ILE A 178 11.15 3.64 -9.83
CA ILE A 178 10.70 4.31 -8.60
C ILE A 178 10.22 5.73 -8.94
N GLY A 179 9.04 6.07 -8.45
CA GLY A 179 8.40 7.38 -8.66
C GLY A 179 7.05 7.50 -7.97
N GLY A 180 6.57 8.72 -7.78
CA GLY A 180 5.27 9.03 -7.19
C GLY A 180 4.25 9.44 -8.25
N ALA A 181 3.43 10.44 -7.91
CA ALA A 181 2.41 11.01 -8.81
C ALA A 181 3.00 11.70 -10.05
N ASP A 182 4.28 12.07 -10.00
CA ASP A 182 5.04 12.62 -11.11
C ASP A 182 5.25 11.62 -12.26
N LYS A 183 5.32 10.32 -11.95
CA LYS A 183 5.52 9.26 -12.96
C LYS A 183 4.29 8.38 -13.17
N TYR A 184 3.37 8.35 -12.22
CA TYR A 184 2.26 7.40 -12.20
C TYR A 184 0.95 8.04 -11.81
N HIS A 185 -0.12 7.63 -12.50
CA HIS A 185 -1.51 7.94 -12.11
C HIS A 185 -2.27 6.66 -11.75
N SER A 186 -3.11 6.72 -10.72
CA SER A 186 -4.19 5.75 -10.55
C SER A 186 -5.29 6.03 -11.57
N VAL A 187 -5.70 5.03 -12.33
CA VAL A 187 -6.70 5.18 -13.39
C VAL A 187 -7.76 4.08 -13.38
N CYS A 188 -8.97 4.46 -13.81
CA CYS A 188 -10.02 3.51 -14.12
C CYS A 188 -9.71 2.78 -15.45
N ARG A 189 -10.52 1.77 -15.78
CA ARG A 189 -10.37 0.99 -17.02
C ARG A 189 -10.39 1.84 -18.28
N LEU A 190 -11.27 2.83 -18.35
CA LEU A 190 -11.44 3.68 -19.53
C LEU A 190 -10.23 4.60 -19.72
N CYS A 191 -9.84 5.32 -18.66
CA CYS A 191 -8.69 6.23 -18.67
C CYS A 191 -7.35 5.53 -18.92
N TYR A 192 -7.22 4.26 -18.52
CA TYR A 192 -6.04 3.46 -18.86
C TYR A 192 -5.80 3.36 -20.36
N PHE A 193 -6.86 3.11 -21.15
CA PHE A 193 -6.77 2.97 -22.61
C PHE A 193 -6.89 4.29 -23.37
N LYS A 194 -7.18 5.40 -22.68
CA LYS A 194 -7.22 6.71 -23.31
C LYS A 194 -5.81 7.09 -23.78
N LYS A 195 -5.65 7.27 -25.08
CA LYS A 195 -4.42 7.81 -25.68
C LYS A 195 -4.15 9.18 -25.05
N SER A 196 -2.92 9.42 -24.61
CA SER A 196 -2.51 10.75 -24.21
C SER A 196 -2.57 11.66 -25.44
N SER A 197 -3.18 12.83 -25.31
CA SER A 197 -3.25 13.84 -26.37
C SER A 197 -1.87 14.35 -26.81
N ALA A 198 -0.81 13.99 -26.07
CA ALA A 198 0.58 14.28 -26.42
C ALA A 198 1.12 13.42 -27.60
N GLN A 199 0.38 12.40 -28.07
CA GLN A 199 0.77 11.57 -29.22
C GLN A 199 0.00 11.89 -30.52
N THR A 200 -0.84 12.92 -30.53
CA THR A 200 -1.67 13.31 -31.69
C THR A 200 -1.22 14.63 -32.35
N ALA A 201 0.05 15.02 -32.21
CA ALA A 201 0.59 16.17 -32.95
C ALA A 201 1.08 15.82 -34.38
N ASP A 202 1.34 14.54 -34.68
CA ASP A 202 1.70 14.07 -36.02
C ASP A 202 0.62 13.13 -36.55
N ASN A 203 -0.47 13.73 -37.06
CA ASN A 203 -1.33 13.23 -38.13
C ASN A 203 -2.64 14.02 -38.10
N LYS A 204 -2.60 15.28 -38.53
CA LYS A 204 -3.76 15.90 -39.16
C LYS A 204 -3.82 15.30 -40.56
N GLU A 205 -4.66 14.30 -40.76
CA GLU A 205 -5.51 14.20 -41.93
C GLU A 205 -6.51 13.04 -41.78
N ASN A 206 -7.78 13.38 -41.99
CA ASN A 206 -8.91 12.53 -42.31
C ASN A 206 -9.40 11.53 -41.24
N TYR A 207 -10.46 11.93 -40.51
CA TYR A 207 -11.62 11.04 -40.41
C TYR A 207 -12.93 11.83 -40.33
N SER A 208 -13.80 11.50 -41.27
CA SER A 208 -15.13 12.04 -41.47
C SER A 208 -16.11 11.65 -40.35
N VAL A 209 -17.02 12.58 -40.11
CA VAL A 209 -18.23 12.58 -39.27
C VAL A 209 -18.96 11.22 -39.24
N LEU A 210 -19.36 10.77 -38.03
CA LEU A 210 -20.75 10.42 -37.66
C LEU A 210 -20.83 9.85 -36.23
N GLY A 211 -21.67 10.46 -35.39
CA GLY A 211 -22.05 9.98 -34.05
C GLY A 211 -22.35 11.13 -33.07
N GLN A 212 -23.62 11.56 -33.00
CA GLN A 212 -24.08 12.67 -32.15
C GLN A 212 -23.86 12.38 -30.65
N PRO A 213 -23.57 13.38 -29.80
CA PRO A 213 -23.58 13.22 -28.35
C PRO A 213 -25.02 13.26 -27.81
N ILE A 214 -25.32 12.33 -26.91
CA ILE A 214 -26.50 12.37 -26.05
C ILE A 214 -26.29 13.49 -25.02
N GLU A 215 -27.21 14.45 -24.98
CA GLU A 215 -27.24 15.53 -24.00
C GLU A 215 -27.50 14.99 -22.59
N ILE A 216 -26.67 15.40 -21.62
CA ILE A 216 -26.94 15.24 -20.19
C ILE A 216 -27.17 16.65 -19.60
N PRO A 217 -28.28 16.93 -18.91
CA PRO A 217 -28.58 18.28 -18.44
C PRO A 217 -27.75 18.69 -17.21
N ALA A 218 -27.28 19.94 -17.28
CA ALA A 218 -26.99 20.90 -16.21
C ALA A 218 -26.12 20.46 -15.01
N VAL A 219 -24.87 20.95 -15.04
CA VAL A 219 -23.96 21.07 -13.90
C VAL A 219 -24.56 22.02 -12.85
N ARG A 220 -24.90 21.52 -11.65
CA ARG A 220 -25.08 22.38 -10.47
C ARG A 220 -23.72 22.91 -10.04
N LYS A 221 -23.52 24.23 -10.21
CA LYS A 221 -22.41 24.95 -9.59
C LYS A 221 -22.63 24.95 -8.07
N LEU A 222 -21.84 24.15 -7.35
CA LEU A 222 -21.58 24.36 -5.93
C LEU A 222 -20.17 24.94 -5.84
N PHE A 223 -19.96 25.85 -4.90
CA PHE A 223 -18.79 26.73 -4.68
C PHE A 223 -18.84 28.06 -5.44
N ALA A 224 -19.61 29.00 -4.88
CA ALA A 224 -19.30 30.43 -4.95
C ALA A 224 -18.31 30.76 -3.81
N PRO A 225 -17.29 31.62 -4.03
CA PRO A 225 -16.37 32.02 -2.98
C PRO A 225 -17.08 32.92 -1.95
N GLN A 226 -16.98 32.55 -0.67
CA GLN A 226 -17.42 33.39 0.44
C GLN A 226 -16.64 34.72 0.40
N GLN A 227 -17.37 35.82 0.31
CA GLN A 227 -16.82 37.16 0.53
C GLN A 227 -16.39 37.29 1.99
N ILE A 228 -15.13 37.65 2.18
CA ILE A 228 -14.54 38.04 3.45
C ILE A 228 -15.24 39.33 3.88
N LEU A 229 -16.01 39.29 4.97
CA LEU A 229 -16.47 40.50 5.64
C LEU A 229 -15.26 41.18 6.29
N GLN A 230 -14.90 42.36 5.78
CA GLN A 230 -14.05 43.31 6.48
C GLN A 230 -14.85 43.93 7.62
N CYS A 231 -14.44 43.69 8.86
CA CYS A 231 -14.90 44.46 10.01
C CYS A 231 -14.25 45.85 9.94
N ASN A 232 -15.03 46.88 9.61
CA ASN A 232 -14.62 48.26 9.81
C ASN A 232 -14.82 48.64 11.29
N SER A 233 -13.72 48.96 11.95
CA SER A 233 -13.67 49.70 13.19
C SER A 233 -13.79 51.21 12.89
N ALA A 234 -14.86 51.87 13.35
CA ALA A 234 -14.84 53.29 13.69
C ALA A 234 -16.12 53.73 14.45
N ASN A 235 -15.86 54.36 15.60
CA ASN A 235 -16.67 55.27 16.43
C ASN A 235 -17.79 54.68 17.30
#